data_AF-A0A525C0S2-F1
#
_entry.id   AF-A0A525C0S2-F1
#
_cell.length_a   1.000
_cell.length_b   1.000
_cell.length_c   1.000
_cell.angle_alpha   90.00
_cell.angle_beta   90.00
_cell.angle_gamma   90.00
#
_symmetry.space_group_name_H-M   'P 1'
#
loop_
_entity.id
_entity.type
_entity.pdbx_description
1 polymer ?
#
loop_
_entity_poly.entity_id
_entity_poly.type
_entity_poly.pdbx_seq_one_letter_code
_entity_poly.pdbx_strand_id
1 'polypeptide(L)'
;MDKQSLRLIVDQETKTFQALLLRLLQVMTQWTGLRNDIPRNGEPLMTTRMVGEHYNIRVVCSFRGLHRFLAVVEEPYADQFVLGRLLKDGNPHLYVYGANLFLTYLKEQGFFPYFKEDLIESLALCASPEKPDHSTTMLILLDKAHGT
;
A
#
# COMPACT_ATOMS: atom_id res chain seq x y z
N MET A 1 -11.19 -30.15 -7.72
CA MET A 1 -10.20 -29.52 -6.81
C MET A 1 -10.65 -29.79 -5.38
N ASP A 2 -9.84 -30.44 -4.56
CA ASP A 2 -10.22 -30.84 -3.19
C ASP A 2 -10.03 -29.70 -2.17
N LYS A 3 -10.58 -29.87 -0.96
CA LYS A 3 -10.55 -28.88 0.12
C LYS A 3 -9.14 -28.53 0.61
N GLN A 4 -8.17 -29.45 0.53
CA GLN A 4 -6.79 -29.19 0.94
C GLN A 4 -6.07 -28.33 -0.10
N SER A 5 -6.25 -28.65 -1.38
CA SER A 5 -5.73 -27.86 -2.50
C SER A 5 -6.24 -26.41 -2.47
N LEU A 6 -7.53 -26.21 -2.21
CA LEU A 6 -8.13 -24.87 -2.03
C LEU A 6 -7.50 -24.09 -0.87
N ARG A 7 -7.28 -24.74 0.28
CA ARG A 7 -6.66 -24.11 1.45
C ARG A 7 -5.23 -23.66 1.16
N LEU A 8 -4.46 -24.47 0.44
CA LEU A 8 -3.08 -24.14 0.06
C LEU A 8 -3.05 -22.93 -0.88
N ILE A 9 -3.96 -22.86 -1.85
CA ILE A 9 -4.05 -21.71 -2.78
C ILE A 9 -4.38 -20.42 -2.01
N VAL A 10 -5.39 -20.46 -1.13
CA VAL A 10 -5.79 -19.28 -0.34
C VAL A 10 -4.68 -18.82 0.61
N ASP A 11 -3.99 -19.76 1.25
CA ASP A 11 -2.87 -19.47 2.14
C ASP A 11 -1.69 -18.84 1.38
N GLN A 12 -1.37 -19.38 0.20
CA GLN A 12 -0.31 -18.85 -0.65
C GLN A 12 -0.64 -17.44 -1.14
N GLU A 13 -1.87 -17.20 -1.61
CA GLU A 13 -2.31 -15.89 -2.08
C GLU A 13 -2.27 -14.84 -0.96
N THR A 14 -2.70 -15.23 0.25
CA THR A 14 -2.66 -14.36 1.44
C THR A 14 -1.23 -13.97 1.79
N LYS A 15 -0.31 -14.95 1.80
CA LYS A 15 1.12 -14.71 2.05
C LYS A 15 1.76 -13.83 0.98
N THR A 16 1.45 -14.06 -0.30
CA THR A 16 1.94 -13.23 -1.39
C THR A 16 1.46 -11.78 -1.24
N PHE A 17 0.18 -11.57 -0.92
CA PHE A 17 -0.35 -10.22 -0.72
C PHE A 17 0.31 -9.51 0.46
N GLN A 18 0.48 -10.20 1.60
CA GLN A 18 1.18 -9.64 2.76
C GLN A 18 2.63 -9.25 2.42
N ALA A 19 3.33 -10.07 1.63
CA ALA A 19 4.69 -9.76 1.19
C ALA A 19 4.73 -8.52 0.29
N LEU A 20 3.79 -8.38 -0.65
CA LEU A 20 3.66 -7.20 -1.52
C LEU A 20 3.36 -5.93 -0.70
N LEU A 21 2.43 -6.00 0.26
CA LEU A 21 2.15 -4.89 1.16
C LEU A 21 3.37 -4.50 1.99
N LEU A 22 4.06 -5.47 2.61
CA LEU A 22 5.28 -5.17 3.35
C LEU A 22 6.33 -4.50 2.45
N ARG A 23 6.47 -4.96 1.21
CA ARG A 23 7.37 -4.36 0.23
C ARG A 23 6.98 -2.92 -0.12
N LEU A 24 5.69 -2.63 -0.29
CA LEU A 24 5.19 -1.26 -0.46
C LEU A 24 5.59 -0.37 0.71
N LEU A 25 5.34 -0.82 1.94
CA LEU A 25 5.71 -0.05 3.13
C LEU A 25 7.22 0.19 3.19
N GLN A 26 8.03 -0.80 2.81
CA GLN A 26 9.49 -0.65 2.75
C GLN A 26 9.91 0.41 1.73
N VAL A 27 9.34 0.39 0.53
CA VAL A 27 9.62 1.41 -0.50
C VAL A 27 9.25 2.80 0.02
N MET A 28 8.08 2.95 0.66
CA MET A 28 7.67 4.21 1.29
C MET A 28 8.70 4.71 2.31
N THR A 29 9.23 3.81 3.15
CA THR A 29 10.24 4.16 4.18
C THR A 29 11.64 4.44 3.63
N GLN A 30 12.04 3.78 2.54
CA GLN A 30 13.36 3.95 1.95
C GLN A 30 13.50 5.31 1.25
N TRP A 31 12.44 5.77 0.62
CA TRP A 31 12.45 6.99 -0.20
C TRP A 31 12.20 8.26 0.62
N THR A 32 11.68 8.09 1.83
CA THR A 32 11.51 9.16 2.82
C THR A 32 12.76 9.42 3.65
N GLY A 33 13.90 8.81 3.27
CA GLY A 33 15.21 8.99 3.89
C GLY A 33 15.38 10.38 4.50
N LEU A 34 15.23 10.43 5.83
CA LEU A 34 15.73 11.49 6.70
C LEU A 34 15.43 12.94 6.25
N ARG A 35 14.18 13.26 5.88
CA ARG A 35 13.75 14.66 6.05
C ARG A 35 13.62 14.91 7.55
N ASN A 36 14.60 15.62 8.12
CA ASN A 36 14.46 16.28 9.44
C ASN A 36 13.35 17.34 9.45
N ASP A 37 12.70 17.56 8.30
CA ASP A 37 11.52 18.39 8.18
C ASP A 37 10.34 17.65 8.80
N ILE A 38 10.18 17.86 10.10
CA ILE A 38 8.96 17.52 10.83
C ILE A 38 7.76 18.09 10.03
N PRO A 39 6.83 17.25 9.53
CA PRO A 39 5.63 17.72 8.85
C PRO A 39 4.92 18.76 9.71
N ARG A 40 4.56 19.90 9.11
CA ARG A 40 3.81 20.93 9.83
C ARG A 40 2.44 20.34 10.21
N ASN A 41 2.03 20.62 11.45
CA ASN A 41 0.75 20.28 12.07
C ASN A 41 -0.25 19.46 11.23
N GLY A 42 -0.30 18.13 11.48
CA GLY A 42 -1.42 17.27 11.06
C GLY A 42 -1.23 16.52 9.74
N GLU A 43 -0.17 16.80 8.99
CA GLU A 43 0.14 16.11 7.73
C GLU A 43 0.67 14.68 7.96
N PRO A 44 0.39 13.73 7.05
CA PRO A 44 0.98 12.39 7.10
C PRO A 44 2.49 12.45 6.88
N LEU A 45 3.24 11.61 7.61
CA LEU A 45 4.69 11.45 7.45
C LEU A 45 5.04 10.96 6.04
N MET A 46 4.21 10.07 5.50
CA MET A 46 4.36 9.51 4.16
C MET A 46 2.97 9.30 3.57
N THR A 47 2.82 9.51 2.28
CA THR A 47 1.59 9.17 1.56
C THR A 47 1.97 8.63 0.20
N THR A 48 1.27 7.58 -0.22
CA THR A 48 1.24 7.11 -1.61
C THR A 48 -0.21 6.84 -1.98
N ARG A 49 -0.53 6.97 -3.25
CA ARG A 49 -1.88 6.74 -3.77
C ARG A 49 -1.80 5.79 -4.95
N MET A 50 -2.72 4.84 -4.99
CA MET A 50 -2.95 3.94 -6.10
C MET A 50 -4.36 4.18 -6.61
N VAL A 51 -4.45 4.58 -7.88
CA VAL A 51 -5.72 4.83 -8.56
C VAL A 51 -5.82 3.78 -9.67
N GLY A 52 -6.79 2.88 -9.55
CA GLY A 52 -7.14 1.93 -10.59
C GLY A 52 -8.50 2.26 -11.19
N GLU A 53 -8.92 1.48 -12.19
CA GLU A 53 -10.22 1.69 -12.86
C GLU A 53 -11.43 1.61 -11.90
N HIS A 54 -11.29 0.86 -10.80
CA HIS A 54 -12.40 0.55 -9.90
C HIS A 54 -12.16 0.95 -8.45
N TYR A 55 -11.00 1.54 -8.14
CA TYR A 55 -10.64 1.84 -6.76
C TYR A 55 -9.74 3.06 -6.69
N ASN A 56 -9.82 3.75 -5.56
CA ASN A 56 -8.92 4.82 -5.21
C ASN A 56 -8.43 4.62 -3.79
N ILE A 57 -7.19 4.20 -3.63
CA ILE A 57 -6.64 3.78 -2.34
C ILE A 57 -5.40 4.59 -2.04
N ARG A 58 -5.44 5.30 -0.93
CA ARG A 58 -4.31 6.06 -0.40
C ARG A 58 -3.72 5.33 0.79
N VAL A 59 -2.43 5.00 0.72
CA VAL A 59 -1.69 4.47 1.87
C VAL A 59 -0.95 5.61 2.54
N VAL A 60 -1.25 5.87 3.81
CA VAL A 60 -0.63 6.94 4.59
C VAL A 60 0.12 6.37 5.78
N CYS A 61 1.25 6.98 6.11
CA CYS A 61 1.87 6.84 7.43
C CYS A 61 1.54 8.10 8.23
N SER A 62 0.81 7.92 9.33
CA SER A 62 0.43 9.03 10.21
C SER A 62 1.64 9.63 10.94
N PHE A 63 1.67 10.96 11.08
CA PHE A 63 2.69 11.65 11.87
C PHE A 63 2.43 11.54 13.39
N ARG A 64 1.16 11.43 13.81
CA ARG A 64 0.78 11.39 15.23
C ARG A 64 0.79 9.98 15.83
N GLY A 65 1.28 9.86 17.06
CA GLY A 65 1.17 8.63 17.87
C GLY A 65 2.16 7.53 17.46
N LEU A 66 1.65 6.34 17.14
CA LEU A 66 2.43 5.12 16.88
C LEU A 66 2.97 5.01 15.43
N HIS A 67 2.99 6.11 14.66
CA HIS A 67 3.38 6.13 13.24
C HIS A 67 2.73 5.01 12.42
N ARG A 68 1.40 4.95 12.45
CA ARG A 68 0.63 3.86 11.83
C ARG A 68 0.56 4.03 10.33
N PHE A 69 0.70 2.93 9.61
CA PHE A 69 0.32 2.81 8.21
C PHE A 69 -1.18 2.51 8.11
N LEU A 70 -1.90 3.30 7.33
CA LEU A 70 -3.32 3.15 7.05
C LEU A 70 -3.52 3.03 5.54
N ALA A 71 -4.29 2.05 5.09
CA ALA A 71 -4.94 2.11 3.77
C ALA A 71 -6.26 2.84 3.93
N VAL A 72 -6.45 3.93 3.20
CA VAL A 72 -7.68 4.72 3.13
C VAL A 72 -8.25 4.48 1.75
N VAL A 73 -9.39 3.81 1.67
CA VAL A 73 -10.15 3.65 0.44
C VAL A 73 -11.00 4.91 0.32
N GLU A 74 -10.78 5.69 -0.73
CA GLU A 74 -11.48 6.94 -1.00
C GLU A 74 -12.70 6.70 -1.90
N GLU A 75 -12.59 5.76 -2.84
CA GLU A 75 -13.66 5.36 -3.77
C GLU A 75 -13.62 3.84 -4.01
N PRO A 76 -14.78 3.20 -4.28
CA PRO A 76 -16.13 3.77 -4.36
C PRO A 76 -16.83 3.91 -3.00
N TYR A 77 -16.34 3.24 -1.96
CA TYR A 77 -16.85 3.34 -0.60
C TYR A 77 -15.72 3.68 0.36
N ALA A 78 -15.94 4.69 1.20
CA ALA A 78 -14.94 5.15 2.14
C ALA A 78 -14.71 4.12 3.26
N ASP A 79 -13.49 3.61 3.38
CA ASP A 79 -13.09 2.69 4.46
C ASP A 79 -11.61 2.88 4.83
N GLN A 80 -11.19 2.38 5.98
CA GLN A 80 -9.83 2.50 6.47
C GLN A 80 -9.34 1.24 7.19
N PHE A 81 -8.11 0.84 6.87
CA PHE A 81 -7.48 -0.36 7.42
C PHE A 81 -6.12 -0.03 8.01
N VAL A 82 -5.90 -0.44 9.26
CA VAL A 82 -4.58 -0.31 9.91
C VAL A 82 -3.67 -1.42 9.40
N LEU A 83 -2.75 -1.08 8.50
CA LEU A 83 -1.85 -2.06 7.88
C LEU A 83 -0.65 -2.39 8.77
N GLY A 84 -0.21 -1.46 9.60
CA GLY A 84 1.03 -1.64 10.34
C GLY A 84 1.50 -0.37 11.05
N ARG A 85 2.79 -0.33 11.39
CA ARG A 85 3.46 0.85 11.95
C ARG A 85 4.89 0.98 11.48
N LEU A 86 5.41 2.20 11.53
CA LEU A 86 6.83 2.47 11.44
C LEU A 86 7.49 2.22 12.80
N LEU A 87 8.57 1.44 12.81
CA LEU A 87 9.37 1.19 14.00
C LEU A 87 10.43 2.29 14.19
N LYS A 88 11.03 2.33 15.39
CA LYS A 88 12.05 3.34 15.75
C LYS A 88 13.33 3.23 14.91
N ASP A 89 13.61 2.05 14.37
CA ASP A 89 14.74 1.78 13.47
C ASP A 89 14.46 2.18 12.01
N GLY A 90 13.29 2.78 11.74
CA GLY A 90 12.87 3.18 10.40
C GLY A 90 12.27 2.04 9.56
N ASN A 91 12.23 0.81 10.08
CA ASN A 91 11.63 -0.31 9.35
C ASN A 91 10.11 -0.36 9.55
N PRO A 92 9.34 -0.71 8.51
CA PRO A 92 7.92 -0.95 8.67
C PRO A 92 7.66 -2.32 9.30
N HIS A 93 6.64 -2.39 10.15
CA HIS A 93 6.10 -3.63 10.70
C HIS A 93 4.65 -3.79 10.26
N LEU A 94 4.37 -4.85 9.50
CA LEU A 94 3.04 -5.20 9.02
C LEU A 94 2.22 -5.89 10.12
N TYR A 95 0.99 -5.43 10.34
CA TYR A 95 0.00 -6.14 11.14
C TYR A 95 -0.73 -7.15 10.27
N VAL A 96 -0.41 -8.44 10.44
CA VAL A 96 -1.03 -9.55 9.70
C VAL A 96 -2.56 -9.50 9.72
N TYR A 97 -3.15 -9.23 10.88
CA TYR A 97 -4.60 -9.11 11.01
C TYR A 97 -5.18 -7.96 10.17
N GLY A 98 -4.56 -6.78 10.22
CA GLY A 98 -5.01 -5.62 9.44
C GLY A 98 -4.82 -5.80 7.94
N ALA A 99 -3.70 -6.41 7.52
CA ALA A 99 -3.48 -6.79 6.13
C ALA A 99 -4.53 -7.79 5.62
N ASN A 100 -4.94 -8.75 6.45
CA ASN A 100 -5.99 -9.70 6.09
C ASN A 100 -7.38 -9.07 5.99
N LEU A 101 -7.72 -8.13 6.88
CA LEU A 101 -8.97 -7.36 6.77
C LEU A 101 -9.01 -6.57 5.46
N PHE A 102 -7.91 -5.90 5.12
CA PHE A 102 -7.81 -5.16 3.87
C PHE A 102 -7.90 -6.10 2.65
N LEU A 103 -7.23 -7.27 2.69
CA LEU A 103 -7.35 -8.29 1.63
C LEU A 103 -8.80 -8.78 1.47
N THR A 104 -9.48 -9.02 2.59
CA THR A 104 -10.88 -9.46 2.59
C THR A 104 -11.77 -8.42 1.94
N TYR A 105 -11.61 -7.15 2.32
CA TYR A 105 -12.30 -6.04 1.68
C TYR A 105 -12.05 -6.02 0.16
N LEU A 106 -10.79 -6.04 -0.28
CA LEU A 106 -10.45 -6.04 -1.71
C LEU A 106 -11.09 -7.22 -2.46
N LYS A 107 -11.18 -8.40 -1.85
CA LYS A 107 -11.81 -9.58 -2.45
C LYS A 107 -13.33 -9.45 -2.52
N GLU A 108 -13.97 -9.00 -1.44
CA GLU A 108 -15.41 -8.81 -1.37
C GLU A 108 -15.91 -7.76 -2.36
N GLN A 109 -15.12 -6.70 -2.57
CA GLN A 109 -15.42 -5.66 -3.56
C GLN A 109 -14.99 -6.03 -5.00
N GLY A 110 -14.30 -7.15 -5.20
CA GLY A 110 -13.80 -7.57 -6.52
C GLY A 110 -12.58 -6.78 -7.03
N PHE A 111 -11.95 -5.95 -6.19
CA PHE A 111 -10.79 -5.13 -6.56
C PHE A 111 -9.46 -5.87 -6.48
N PHE A 112 -9.41 -6.99 -5.75
CA PHE A 112 -8.15 -7.66 -5.43
C PHE A 112 -7.28 -8.03 -6.65
N PRO A 113 -7.80 -8.61 -7.74
CA PRO A 113 -6.98 -8.95 -8.91
C PRO A 113 -6.31 -7.70 -9.52
N TYR A 114 -7.09 -6.64 -9.74
CA TYR A 114 -6.63 -5.39 -10.31
C TYR A 114 -5.61 -4.68 -9.40
N PHE A 115 -5.95 -4.52 -8.13
CA PHE A 115 -5.07 -3.88 -7.15
C PHE A 115 -3.73 -4.62 -7.02
N LYS A 116 -3.77 -5.95 -7.02
CA LYS A 116 -2.55 -6.77 -6.92
C LYS A 116 -1.64 -6.59 -8.13
N GLU A 117 -2.19 -6.59 -9.34
CA GLU A 117 -1.42 -6.38 -10.57
C GLU A 117 -0.81 -4.99 -10.59
N ASP A 118 -1.61 -3.95 -10.35
CA ASP A 118 -1.17 -2.57 -10.25
C ASP A 118 -0.06 -2.41 -9.19
N LEU A 119 -0.19 -3.08 -8.04
CA LEU A 119 0.83 -3.07 -6.98
C LEU A 119 2.14 -3.72 -7.43
N ILE A 120 2.08 -4.85 -8.13
CA ILE A 120 3.26 -5.54 -8.65
C ILE A 120 3.97 -4.65 -9.68
N GLU A 121 3.24 -4.07 -10.62
CA GLU A 121 3.78 -3.15 -11.63
C GLU A 121 4.45 -1.94 -10.97
N SER A 122 3.78 -1.33 -10.01
CA SER A 122 4.27 -0.18 -9.27
C SER A 122 5.55 -0.48 -8.49
N LEU A 123 5.63 -1.63 -7.84
CA LEU A 123 6.82 -2.08 -7.11
C LEU A 123 7.98 -2.41 -8.05
N ALA A 124 7.69 -2.94 -9.24
CA ALA A 124 8.70 -3.20 -10.26
C ALA A 124 9.33 -1.89 -10.78
N LEU A 125 8.52 -0.84 -11.00
CA LEU A 125 9.01 0.49 -11.39
C LEU A 125 9.92 1.09 -10.32
N CYS A 126 9.59 0.92 -9.03
CA CYS A 126 10.41 1.41 -7.92
C CYS A 126 11.74 0.65 -7.74
N ALA A 127 11.89 -0.53 -8.36
CA ALA A 127 13.13 -1.30 -8.34
C ALA A 127 14.11 -0.89 -9.46
N SER A 128 13.68 -0.04 -10.40
CA SER A 128 14.54 0.48 -11.47
C SER A 128 15.54 1.52 -10.94
N PRO A 129 16.83 1.48 -11.34
CA PRO A 129 17.89 2.34 -10.80
C PRO A 129 17.84 3.81 -11.23
N GLU A 130 16.86 4.23 -12.04
CA GLU A 130 16.69 5.62 -12.43
C GLU A 130 15.99 6.40 -11.30
N LYS A 131 16.75 7.29 -10.64
CA LYS A 131 16.27 8.12 -9.52
C LYS A 131 15.06 8.95 -9.95
N PRO A 132 13.90 8.83 -9.28
CA PRO A 132 12.81 9.78 -9.47
C PRO A 132 13.17 11.12 -8.84
N ASP A 133 12.85 12.20 -9.57
CA ASP A 133 13.20 13.56 -9.21
C ASP A 133 12.48 14.04 -7.93
N HIS A 134 13.18 14.82 -7.11
CA HIS A 134 13.01 14.92 -5.65
C HIS A 134 11.86 15.83 -5.15
N SER A 135 10.88 16.18 -6.00
CA SER A 135 9.67 16.94 -5.60
C SER A 135 8.38 16.12 -5.58
N THR A 136 8.48 14.82 -5.76
CA THR A 136 7.33 13.97 -6.06
C THR A 136 6.68 13.50 -4.76
N THR A 137 5.52 14.08 -4.41
CA THR A 137 4.42 13.26 -3.89
C THR A 137 4.42 11.99 -4.72
N MET A 138 4.72 10.82 -4.15
CA MET A 138 4.62 9.56 -4.88
C MET A 138 3.16 9.31 -5.23
N LEU A 139 2.75 9.95 -6.32
CA LEU A 139 1.74 9.47 -7.21
C LEU A 139 2.35 8.24 -7.86
N ILE A 140 2.09 7.08 -7.28
CA ILE A 140 2.02 5.86 -8.07
C ILE A 140 0.71 5.97 -8.87
N LEU A 141 0.68 6.97 -9.76
CA LEU A 141 -0.38 7.13 -10.75
C LEU A 141 -0.06 6.13 -11.84
N LEU A 142 -0.71 4.98 -11.79
CA LEU A 142 -1.20 4.40 -13.03
C LEU A 142 -2.39 5.29 -13.45
N ASP A 143 -2.10 6.48 -13.96
CA ASP A 143 -3.14 7.30 -14.62
C ASP A 143 -3.46 6.62 -15.96
N LYS A 144 -4.24 5.53 -15.90
CA LYS A 144 -4.92 4.99 -17.08
C LYS A 144 -6.18 5.84 -17.34
N ALA A 145 -6.03 7.15 -17.45
CA ALA A 145 -7.00 7.98 -18.13
C ALA A 145 -6.93 7.63 -19.62
N HIS A 146 -7.75 6.67 -20.05
CA HIS A 146 -7.98 6.47 -21.46
C HIS A 146 -8.70 7.69 -22.03
N GLY A 147 -8.01 8.36 -22.95
CA GLY A 147 -8.63 9.24 -23.92
C GLY A 147 -9.81 8.53 -24.55
N THR A 148 -10.96 9.18 -24.45
CA THR A 148 -12.05 9.03 -25.41
C THR A 148 -11.97 10.16 -26.41
#